data_AF-A0A2V9D6U5-F1
#
_entry.id   AF-A0A2V9D6U5-F1
#
_cell.length_a   1.000
_cell.length_b   1.000
_cell.length_c   1.000
_cell.angle_alpha   90.00
_cell.angle_beta   90.00
_cell.angle_gamma   90.00
#
_symmetry.space_group_name_H-M   'P 1'
#
loop_
_entity.id
_entity.type
_entity.pdbx_description
1 polymer ?
#
loop_
_entity_poly.entity_id
_entity_poly.type
_entity_poly.pdbx_seq_one_letter_code
_entity_poly.pdbx_strand_id
1 'polypeptide(L)'
;MRSDTSMKCRHITRFSAALLLSVAIPNVAGAQGSKEAAQVHLDKAKAAAWRPGDGLNDLTHLYETVCGPALNPKGPQEPPDVAPPPLSQRKVPPRSDWYQEPAKVFDNLYWLGSWGSATRVPDRPGGDSTWAVTTSSGIILIDSGYDYSAPTLITEGLKKMGQDPAQIKYVILSHAHGDRYFGSRYIQDTYGAHIIMSEKDWDVLARSDEPNEIKPKKDMVATDGMKVTLGDTTLTLYLTPGHTPGTISTLVPLKDGNEKHIGAVWGGINPSLIRYRVKYFADWPESLKSWSASAARFQTIAAKAGADTYLTIHPFYDNALEKIHLLQYRKPGSPHPLVSKDNLNRFLTIIKECSDAQLARIED
;
A
#
# COMPACT_ATOMS: atom_id res chain seq x y z
N MET A 1 -97.62 -28.77 -33.55
CA MET A 1 -97.35 -30.06 -32.89
C MET A 1 -95.85 -30.28 -32.79
N ARG A 2 -95.35 -30.27 -31.54
CA ARG A 2 -94.31 -31.15 -30.95
C ARG A 2 -93.02 -31.39 -31.75
N SER A 3 -91.93 -30.70 -31.39
CA SER A 3 -90.98 -31.02 -30.30
C SER A 3 -89.95 -32.07 -30.74
N ASP A 4 -88.68 -31.68 -30.83
CA ASP A 4 -87.72 -32.17 -29.84
C ASP A 4 -86.45 -31.31 -29.78
N THR A 5 -85.81 -31.44 -28.63
CA THR A 5 -84.86 -30.54 -27.98
C THR A 5 -83.46 -31.14 -28.05
N SER A 6 -82.42 -30.33 -28.27
CA SER A 6 -81.06 -30.73 -27.84
C SER A 6 -80.14 -29.51 -27.68
N MET A 7 -79.91 -29.16 -26.41
CA MET A 7 -78.84 -28.29 -25.94
C MET A 7 -77.47 -28.92 -26.23
N LYS A 8 -76.53 -28.15 -26.79
CA LYS A 8 -75.10 -28.34 -26.51
C LYS A 8 -74.45 -27.02 -26.11
N CYS A 9 -74.02 -27.04 -24.85
CA CYS A 9 -73.20 -26.08 -24.14
C CYS A 9 -71.72 -26.25 -24.51
N ARG A 10 -70.88 -25.25 -24.14
CA ARG A 10 -69.39 -25.24 -24.07
C ARG A 10 -68.66 -24.75 -25.33
N HIS A 11 -67.63 -23.90 -25.29
CA HIS A 11 -66.93 -23.18 -24.23
C HIS A 11 -66.25 -21.95 -24.88
N ILE A 12 -66.30 -20.79 -24.22
CA ILE A 12 -65.50 -19.61 -24.57
C ILE A 12 -64.09 -19.85 -23.99
N THR A 13 -63.10 -20.08 -24.84
CA THR A 13 -61.69 -20.15 -24.42
C THR A 13 -61.15 -18.73 -24.30
N ARG A 14 -61.00 -18.24 -23.05
CA ARG A 14 -60.29 -17.00 -22.75
C ARG A 14 -58.78 -17.24 -22.63
N PHE A 15 -58.03 -16.25 -23.07
CA PHE A 15 -56.58 -16.07 -23.04
C PHE A 15 -55.89 -16.49 -21.73
N SER A 16 -54.70 -17.09 -21.87
CA SER A 16 -53.58 -16.97 -20.92
C SER A 16 -52.27 -17.05 -21.69
N ALA A 17 -51.69 -15.89 -22.05
CA ALA A 17 -50.29 -15.82 -22.46
C ALA A 17 -49.44 -15.87 -21.19
N ALA A 18 -48.83 -17.03 -20.91
CA ALA A 18 -47.90 -17.19 -19.80
C ALA A 18 -46.58 -16.49 -20.14
N LEU A 19 -46.37 -15.28 -19.60
CA LEU A 19 -45.07 -14.63 -19.59
C LEU A 19 -44.20 -15.38 -18.57
N LEU A 20 -43.30 -16.26 -19.04
CA LEU A 20 -42.31 -16.92 -18.22
C LEU A 20 -41.29 -15.87 -17.73
N LEU A 21 -41.50 -15.34 -16.54
CA LEU A 21 -40.45 -14.69 -15.76
C LEU A 21 -39.45 -15.79 -15.35
N SER A 22 -38.37 -15.92 -16.11
CA SER A 22 -37.19 -16.68 -15.69
C SER A 22 -36.57 -15.96 -14.49
N VAL A 23 -36.96 -16.37 -13.28
CA VAL A 23 -36.22 -16.04 -12.07
C VAL A 23 -34.89 -16.78 -12.19
N ALA A 24 -33.81 -16.04 -12.46
CA ALA A 24 -32.46 -16.59 -12.36
C ALA A 24 -32.27 -17.02 -10.90
N ILE A 25 -32.30 -18.32 -10.64
CA ILE A 25 -31.88 -18.87 -9.35
C ILE A 25 -30.35 -18.70 -9.33
N PRO A 26 -29.79 -17.87 -8.45
CA PRO A 26 -28.34 -17.77 -8.34
C PRO A 26 -27.77 -19.16 -8.05
N ASN A 27 -26.72 -19.54 -8.77
CA ASN A 27 -26.14 -20.87 -8.75
C ASN A 27 -25.44 -21.12 -7.41
N VAL A 28 -26.19 -21.59 -6.40
CA VAL A 28 -25.76 -21.70 -5.00
C VAL A 28 -24.51 -22.56 -4.83
N ALA A 29 -24.31 -23.57 -5.69
CA ALA A 29 -23.14 -24.44 -5.64
C ALA A 29 -21.84 -23.72 -6.05
N GLY A 30 -21.89 -22.80 -7.02
CA GLY A 30 -20.74 -21.97 -7.41
C GLY A 30 -20.38 -20.99 -6.30
N ALA A 31 -21.37 -20.25 -5.79
CA ALA A 31 -21.15 -19.30 -4.69
C ALA A 31 -20.67 -19.93 -3.37
N GLN A 32 -20.87 -21.25 -3.19
CA GLN A 32 -20.31 -22.00 -2.08
C GLN A 32 -18.83 -22.33 -2.36
N GLY A 33 -18.50 -22.84 -3.56
CA GLY A 33 -17.13 -23.15 -3.98
C GLY A 33 -16.11 -22.01 -3.81
N SER A 34 -16.42 -20.79 -4.26
CA SER A 34 -15.60 -19.58 -4.00
C SER A 34 -15.42 -19.29 -2.51
N LYS A 35 -16.42 -19.61 -1.67
CA LYS A 35 -16.29 -19.45 -0.22
C LYS A 35 -15.25 -20.37 0.36
N GLU A 36 -15.27 -21.64 -0.02
CA GLU A 36 -14.26 -22.58 0.43
C GLU A 36 -12.87 -22.22 -0.09
N ALA A 37 -12.75 -21.85 -1.37
CA ALA A 37 -11.46 -21.50 -1.97
C ALA A 37 -10.82 -20.26 -1.30
N ALA A 38 -11.61 -19.20 -1.08
CA ALA A 38 -11.12 -18.01 -0.39
C ALA A 38 -10.74 -18.29 1.07
N GLN A 39 -11.46 -19.19 1.75
CA GLN A 39 -11.21 -19.51 3.16
C GLN A 39 -9.82 -20.11 3.40
N VAL A 40 -9.32 -20.95 2.48
CA VAL A 40 -7.97 -21.54 2.57
C VAL A 40 -6.88 -20.45 2.67
N HIS A 41 -7.05 -19.38 1.91
CA HIS A 41 -6.12 -18.25 1.90
C HIS A 41 -6.30 -17.37 3.13
N LEU A 42 -7.55 -17.10 3.54
CA LEU A 42 -7.87 -16.34 4.76
C LEU A 42 -7.27 -17.00 6.00
N ASP A 43 -7.33 -18.33 6.11
CA ASP A 43 -6.77 -19.06 7.26
C ASP A 43 -5.25 -18.92 7.34
N LYS A 44 -4.55 -18.99 6.21
CA LYS A 44 -3.10 -18.76 6.13
C LYS A 44 -2.73 -17.32 6.50
N ALA A 45 -3.47 -16.34 5.97
CA ALA A 45 -3.26 -14.94 6.28
C ALA A 45 -3.50 -14.66 7.77
N LYS A 46 -4.55 -15.26 8.36
CA LYS A 46 -4.87 -15.13 9.78
C LYS A 46 -3.79 -15.75 10.67
N ALA A 47 -3.27 -16.92 10.32
CA ALA A 47 -2.15 -17.55 11.02
C ALA A 47 -0.85 -16.72 10.92
N ALA A 48 -0.65 -16.00 9.81
CA ALA A 48 0.45 -15.06 9.65
C ALA A 48 0.19 -13.73 10.37
N ALA A 49 -1.06 -13.32 10.61
CA ALA A 49 -1.39 -12.04 11.24
C ALA A 49 -0.95 -11.97 12.70
N TRP A 50 -1.16 -13.06 13.46
CA TRP A 50 -0.89 -13.06 14.90
C TRP A 50 -0.63 -14.44 15.47
N ARG A 51 0.31 -14.51 16.42
CA ARG A 51 0.64 -15.67 17.25
C ARG A 51 0.92 -15.19 18.70
N PRO A 52 0.65 -16.04 19.71
CA PRO A 52 1.00 -15.72 21.10
C PRO A 52 2.48 -15.36 21.22
N GLY A 53 2.77 -14.19 21.80
CA GLY A 53 4.14 -13.71 22.02
C GLY A 53 4.72 -12.83 20.90
N ASP A 54 3.98 -12.54 19.83
CA ASP A 54 4.47 -11.65 18.76
C ASP A 54 4.75 -10.21 19.25
N GLY A 55 4.07 -9.75 20.30
CA GLY A 55 4.26 -8.41 20.87
C GLY A 55 4.05 -7.32 19.82
N LEU A 56 5.07 -6.49 19.57
CA LEU A 56 5.01 -5.43 18.56
C LEU A 56 5.08 -5.95 17.11
N ASN A 57 5.29 -7.24 16.88
CA ASN A 57 5.18 -7.87 15.56
C ASN A 57 3.75 -8.37 15.25
N ASP A 58 2.76 -7.79 15.93
CA ASP A 58 1.34 -7.96 15.59
C ASP A 58 1.03 -7.31 14.23
N LEU A 59 0.40 -8.07 13.34
CA LEU A 59 0.00 -7.67 12.00
C LEU A 59 -1.53 -7.82 11.79
N THR A 60 -2.31 -7.90 12.87
CA THR A 60 -3.79 -8.01 12.80
C THR A 60 -4.42 -6.88 11.99
N HIS A 61 -3.98 -5.64 12.18
CA HIS A 61 -4.49 -4.50 11.42
C HIS A 61 -4.20 -4.60 9.92
N LEU A 62 -3.03 -5.13 9.53
CA LEU A 62 -2.74 -5.42 8.14
C LEU A 62 -3.71 -6.47 7.60
N TYR A 63 -3.92 -7.57 8.33
CA TYR A 63 -4.86 -8.61 7.95
C TYR A 63 -6.28 -8.06 7.78
N GLU A 64 -6.79 -7.34 8.78
CA GLU A 64 -8.14 -6.75 8.75
C GLU A 64 -8.33 -5.82 7.56
N THR A 65 -7.29 -5.05 7.22
CA THR A 65 -7.31 -4.12 6.09
C THR A 65 -7.27 -4.86 4.75
N VAL A 66 -6.30 -5.76 4.55
CA VAL A 66 -6.03 -6.35 3.23
C VAL A 66 -6.95 -7.53 2.93
N CYS A 67 -7.34 -8.32 3.94
CA CYS A 67 -8.29 -9.42 3.78
C CYS A 67 -9.75 -8.95 3.91
N GLY A 68 -10.00 -7.75 4.44
CA GLY A 68 -11.33 -7.19 4.64
C GLY A 68 -12.26 -7.32 3.42
N PRO A 69 -11.81 -6.99 2.19
CA PRO A 69 -12.63 -7.16 1.00
C PRO A 69 -13.07 -8.61 0.70
N ALA A 70 -12.22 -9.60 0.95
CA ALA A 70 -12.57 -11.02 0.73
C ALA A 70 -13.59 -11.55 1.76
N LEU A 71 -13.67 -10.89 2.92
CA LEU A 71 -14.64 -11.15 3.98
C LEU A 71 -15.96 -10.38 3.77
N ASN A 72 -15.98 -9.38 2.88
CA ASN A 72 -17.14 -8.55 2.61
C ASN A 72 -17.97 -9.14 1.46
N PRO A 73 -19.29 -9.32 1.62
CA PRO A 73 -20.16 -9.80 0.53
C PRO A 73 -20.14 -8.94 -0.74
N LYS A 74 -19.75 -7.66 -0.62
CA LYS A 74 -19.62 -6.74 -1.75
C LYS A 74 -18.28 -6.87 -2.50
N GLY A 75 -17.34 -7.65 -1.98
CA GLY A 75 -16.00 -7.78 -2.55
C GLY A 75 -15.16 -6.49 -2.47
N PRO A 76 -14.06 -6.42 -3.25
CA PRO A 76 -13.25 -5.21 -3.35
C PRO A 76 -14.02 -4.04 -3.96
N GLN A 77 -13.81 -2.87 -3.38
CA GLN A 77 -14.46 -1.62 -3.77
C GLN A 77 -13.40 -0.56 -3.96
N GLU A 78 -13.54 0.21 -5.03
CA GLU A 78 -12.76 1.43 -5.20
C GLU A 78 -13.51 2.57 -4.52
N PRO A 79 -12.84 3.43 -3.75
CA PRO A 79 -13.42 4.70 -3.33
C PRO A 79 -13.90 5.51 -4.55
N PRO A 80 -14.93 6.35 -4.40
CA PRO A 80 -15.33 7.24 -5.48
C PRO A 80 -14.16 8.08 -5.98
N ASP A 81 -13.86 7.99 -7.28
CA ASP A 81 -12.87 8.84 -7.93
C ASP A 81 -13.45 10.25 -8.11
N VAL A 82 -13.05 11.14 -7.21
CA VAL A 82 -13.48 12.55 -7.17
C VAL A 82 -12.28 13.41 -7.50
N ALA A 83 -12.48 14.41 -8.37
CA ALA A 83 -11.43 15.35 -8.71
C ALA A 83 -10.95 16.08 -7.46
N PRO A 84 -9.62 16.24 -7.27
CA PRO A 84 -9.09 16.97 -6.14
C PRO A 84 -9.55 18.44 -6.20
N PRO A 85 -9.79 19.10 -5.04
CA PRO A 85 -9.99 20.53 -5.04
C PRO A 85 -8.72 21.24 -5.51
N PRO A 86 -8.81 22.43 -6.12
CA PRO A 86 -7.64 23.27 -6.39
C PRO A 86 -6.80 23.46 -5.12
N LEU A 87 -5.48 23.60 -5.25
CA LEU A 87 -4.59 23.78 -4.08
C LEU A 87 -5.01 24.96 -3.19
N SER A 88 -5.52 26.03 -3.79
CA SER A 88 -6.04 27.22 -3.09
C SER A 88 -7.26 26.93 -2.20
N GLN A 89 -7.97 25.83 -2.45
CA GLN A 89 -9.16 25.39 -1.72
C GLN A 89 -8.89 24.11 -0.90
N ARG A 90 -7.70 23.53 -1.02
CA ARG A 90 -7.35 22.29 -0.32
C ARG A 90 -7.19 22.57 1.16
N LYS A 91 -8.00 21.89 1.98
CA LYS A 91 -7.93 21.99 3.44
C LYS A 91 -6.75 21.17 3.97
N VAL A 92 -5.74 21.84 4.48
CA VAL A 92 -4.61 21.20 5.17
C VAL A 92 -5.05 20.81 6.59
N PRO A 93 -4.83 19.55 7.03
CA PRO A 93 -5.14 19.14 8.40
C PRO A 93 -4.26 19.88 9.42
N PRO A 94 -4.78 20.17 10.63
CA PRO A 94 -3.99 20.74 11.71
C PRO A 94 -2.69 19.96 11.94
N ARG A 95 -1.60 20.66 12.28
CA ARG A 95 -0.30 20.02 12.53
C ARG A 95 -0.37 18.90 13.58
N SER A 96 -1.21 19.04 14.59
CA SER A 96 -1.45 18.03 15.63
C SER A 96 -1.98 16.69 15.10
N ASP A 97 -2.53 16.67 13.89
CA ASP A 97 -3.13 15.46 13.31
C ASP A 97 -2.11 14.59 12.59
N TRP A 98 -0.96 15.15 12.19
CA TRP A 98 0.03 14.45 11.37
C TRP A 98 1.46 14.55 11.89
N TYR A 99 1.76 15.53 12.75
CA TYR A 99 3.13 15.73 13.21
C TYR A 99 3.59 14.62 14.16
N GLN A 100 4.80 14.11 13.92
CA GLN A 100 5.53 13.23 14.81
C GLN A 100 6.98 13.70 14.88
N GLU A 101 7.65 13.50 16.02
CA GLU A 101 9.09 13.78 16.11
C GLU A 101 9.88 12.80 15.22
N PRO A 102 10.91 13.29 14.51
CA PRO A 102 11.79 12.42 13.73
C PRO A 102 12.59 11.50 14.67
N ALA A 103 13.10 10.39 14.14
CA ALA A 103 13.89 9.46 14.92
C ALA A 103 15.06 8.88 14.10
N LYS A 104 16.21 8.70 14.77
CA LYS A 104 17.29 7.84 14.25
C LYS A 104 16.89 6.40 14.52
N VAL A 105 16.81 5.59 13.47
CA VAL A 105 16.35 4.20 13.55
C VAL A 105 17.52 3.24 13.47
N PHE A 106 18.38 3.41 12.48
CA PHE A 106 19.68 2.72 12.36
C PHE A 106 20.78 3.79 12.28
N ASP A 107 22.05 3.38 12.29
CA ASP A 107 23.17 4.32 12.18
C ASP A 107 23.12 5.18 10.92
N ASN A 108 22.58 4.62 9.84
CA ASN A 108 22.43 5.26 8.55
C ASN A 108 20.97 5.45 8.12
N LEU A 109 19.99 5.33 9.03
CA LEU A 109 18.57 5.44 8.69
C LEU A 109 17.82 6.32 9.69
N TYR A 110 17.05 7.25 9.16
CA TYR A 110 16.17 8.13 9.92
C TYR A 110 14.73 8.01 9.44
N TRP A 111 13.80 8.07 10.38
CA TRP A 111 12.37 8.13 10.11
C TRP A 111 11.90 9.58 10.23
N LEU A 112 11.20 10.05 9.19
CA LEU A 112 10.75 11.43 8.98
C LEU A 112 9.25 11.45 8.62
N GLY A 113 8.49 10.51 9.15
CA GLY A 113 7.10 10.30 8.76
C GLY A 113 6.08 11.09 9.58
N SER A 114 4.82 10.87 9.24
CA SER A 114 3.67 11.42 9.97
C SER A 114 3.10 10.41 10.96
N TRP A 115 2.42 10.93 11.99
CA TRP A 115 1.75 10.11 12.99
C TRP A 115 0.62 9.27 12.39
N GLY A 116 0.46 8.07 12.94
CA GLY A 116 -0.62 7.14 12.66
C GLY A 116 -1.15 6.46 13.91
N SER A 117 -2.46 6.28 14.06
CA SER A 117 -3.02 5.55 15.19
C SER A 117 -4.33 4.83 14.84
N ALA A 118 -4.46 3.57 15.29
CA ALA A 118 -5.74 2.84 15.32
C ALA A 118 -6.74 3.39 16.35
N THR A 119 -6.25 4.07 17.39
CA THR A 119 -7.00 4.26 18.64
C THR A 119 -7.64 5.65 18.77
N ARG A 120 -7.50 6.53 17.77
CA ARG A 120 -8.21 7.80 17.73
C ARG A 120 -9.42 7.71 16.80
N VAL A 121 -10.59 7.73 17.42
CA VAL A 121 -11.86 8.09 16.77
C VAL A 121 -11.90 9.63 16.63
N PRO A 122 -12.21 10.20 15.44
CA PRO A 122 -12.68 9.49 14.26
C PRO A 122 -11.56 8.93 13.38
N ASP A 123 -11.75 7.67 13.00
CA ASP A 123 -11.29 6.91 11.83
C ASP A 123 -10.23 7.56 10.92
N ARG A 124 -9.01 7.73 11.44
CA ARG A 124 -7.83 7.92 10.57
C ARG A 124 -6.77 6.86 10.86
N PRO A 125 -7.00 5.58 10.46
CA PRO A 125 -5.87 4.72 10.17
C PRO A 125 -5.07 5.44 9.09
N GLY A 126 -3.90 5.93 9.44
CA GLY A 126 -3.16 6.87 8.61
C GLY A 126 -1.78 7.06 9.15
N GLY A 127 -0.99 7.92 8.53
CA GLY A 127 0.44 8.04 8.79
C GLY A 127 1.23 7.47 7.64
N ASP A 128 2.29 8.18 7.28
CA ASP A 128 3.12 7.93 6.12
C ASP A 128 4.55 7.92 6.61
N SER A 129 5.30 6.87 6.31
CA SER A 129 6.72 6.87 6.56
C SER A 129 7.44 7.57 5.42
N THR A 130 8.37 8.45 5.76
CA THR A 130 9.45 8.84 4.87
C THR A 130 10.76 8.40 5.51
N TRP A 131 11.57 7.67 4.77
CA TRP A 131 12.85 7.15 5.27
C TRP A 131 14.00 7.93 4.65
N ALA A 132 14.91 8.42 5.47
CA ALA A 132 16.16 9.04 5.01
C ALA A 132 17.34 8.12 5.28
N VAL A 133 17.98 7.67 4.21
CA VAL A 133 19.20 6.87 4.26
C VAL A 133 20.40 7.81 4.10
N THR A 134 21.20 7.94 5.17
CA THR A 134 22.44 8.72 5.10
C THR A 134 23.58 7.86 4.57
N THR A 135 24.45 8.48 3.77
CA THR A 135 25.58 7.83 3.11
C THR A 135 26.81 8.72 3.23
N SER A 136 27.98 8.22 2.84
CA SER A 136 29.19 9.06 2.78
C SER A 136 29.15 10.19 1.74
N SER A 137 28.15 10.24 0.85
CA SER A 137 28.05 11.25 -0.23
C SER A 137 26.70 11.97 -0.29
N GLY A 138 25.88 11.83 0.75
CA GLY A 138 24.61 12.53 0.88
C GLY A 138 23.48 11.63 1.35
N ILE A 139 22.23 12.05 1.10
CA ILE A 139 21.01 11.45 1.62
C ILE A 139 20.16 10.94 0.45
N ILE A 140 19.65 9.72 0.59
CA ILE A 140 18.58 9.16 -0.26
C ILE A 140 17.30 9.13 0.56
N LEU A 141 16.24 9.75 0.06
CA LEU A 141 14.90 9.63 0.62
C LEU A 141 14.14 8.47 -0.05
N ILE A 142 13.32 7.77 0.73
CA ILE A 142 12.27 6.88 0.24
C ILE A 142 10.95 7.53 0.64
N ASP A 143 10.18 7.88 -0.38
CA ASP A 143 8.99 8.74 -0.34
C ASP A 143 9.25 10.17 0.14
N SER A 144 8.22 11.02 0.00
CA SER A 144 8.28 12.45 0.30
C SER A 144 7.07 12.96 1.07
N GLY A 145 6.10 12.10 1.37
CA GLY A 145 4.88 12.48 2.05
C GLY A 145 4.06 13.51 1.27
N TYR A 146 3.33 14.33 2.03
CA TYR A 146 2.53 15.42 1.51
C TYR A 146 3.35 16.72 1.37
N ASP A 147 3.01 17.55 0.39
CA ASP A 147 3.63 18.87 0.18
C ASP A 147 3.49 19.81 1.39
N TYR A 148 2.36 19.76 2.11
CA TYR A 148 2.17 20.59 3.30
C TYR A 148 3.03 20.13 4.50
N SER A 149 3.41 18.85 4.55
CA SER A 149 4.16 18.28 5.67
C SER A 149 5.65 18.17 5.38
N ALA A 150 6.06 18.04 4.11
CA ALA A 150 7.45 17.86 3.69
C ALA A 150 8.42 18.93 4.25
N PRO A 151 8.10 20.25 4.23
CA PRO A 151 8.97 21.23 4.87
C PRO A 151 9.17 20.99 6.38
N THR A 152 8.15 20.48 7.09
CA THR A 152 8.26 20.23 8.53
C THR A 152 8.92 18.88 8.82
N LEU A 153 8.42 17.80 8.21
CA LEU A 153 8.83 16.45 8.54
C LEU A 153 10.19 16.10 7.93
N ILE A 154 10.48 16.57 6.72
CA ILE A 154 11.74 16.25 6.02
C ILE A 154 12.79 17.32 6.33
N THR A 155 12.54 18.59 5.97
CA THR A 155 13.56 19.65 6.12
C THR A 155 13.89 19.91 7.58
N GLU A 156 12.90 20.27 8.39
CA GLU A 156 13.14 20.53 9.81
C GLU A 156 13.43 19.24 10.59
N GLY A 157 12.87 18.10 10.17
CA GLY A 157 13.17 16.79 10.76
C GLY A 157 14.62 16.37 10.60
N LEU A 158 15.20 16.49 9.39
CA LEU A 158 16.62 16.21 9.15
C LEU A 158 17.52 17.13 9.98
N LYS A 159 17.21 18.45 10.02
CA LYS A 159 17.96 19.40 10.85
C LYS A 159 17.95 19.02 12.33
N LYS A 160 16.77 18.64 12.86
CA LYS A 160 16.64 18.15 14.25
C LYS A 160 17.47 16.91 14.52
N MET A 161 17.66 16.06 13.52
CA MET A 161 18.50 14.87 13.60
C MET A 161 19.99 15.13 13.32
N GLY A 162 20.39 16.41 13.23
CA GLY A 162 21.77 16.82 12.96
C GLY A 162 22.23 16.54 11.53
N GLN A 163 21.30 16.30 10.61
CA GLN A 163 21.58 16.12 9.18
C GLN A 163 21.35 17.43 8.42
N ASP A 164 22.07 17.61 7.31
CA ASP A 164 21.89 18.75 6.42
C ASP A 164 20.93 18.38 5.26
N PRO A 165 19.73 18.97 5.17
CA PRO A 165 18.80 18.74 4.07
C PRO A 165 19.38 19.05 2.68
N ALA A 166 20.37 19.94 2.56
CA ALA A 166 21.02 20.21 1.28
C ALA A 166 21.85 19.02 0.75
N GLN A 167 22.03 17.98 1.59
CA GLN A 167 22.65 16.72 1.19
C GLN A 167 21.67 15.73 0.56
N ILE A 168 20.36 16.03 0.47
CA ILE A 168 19.42 15.17 -0.27
C ILE A 168 19.81 15.14 -1.75
N LYS A 169 20.15 13.95 -2.27
CA LYS A 169 20.54 13.74 -3.67
C LYS A 169 19.50 13.00 -4.48
N TYR A 170 18.79 12.06 -3.85
CA TYR A 170 17.79 11.23 -4.52
C TYR A 170 16.53 11.11 -3.67
N VAL A 171 15.37 11.04 -4.33
CA VAL A 171 14.09 10.64 -3.75
C VAL A 171 13.55 9.47 -4.55
N ILE A 172 13.43 8.31 -3.93
CA ILE A 172 12.80 7.13 -4.51
C ILE A 172 11.33 7.15 -4.12
N LEU A 173 10.43 7.26 -5.09
CA LEU A 173 8.99 7.22 -4.85
C LEU A 173 8.48 5.79 -4.99
N SER A 174 7.84 5.27 -3.94
CA SER A 174 7.34 3.91 -3.90
C SER A 174 6.15 3.69 -4.83
N HIS A 175 5.25 4.67 -4.98
CA HIS A 175 4.15 4.62 -5.94
C HIS A 175 3.50 5.98 -6.19
N ALA A 176 2.67 6.07 -7.24
CA ALA A 176 1.96 7.27 -7.68
C ALA A 176 0.73 7.69 -6.84
N HIS A 177 0.82 7.68 -5.50
CA HIS A 177 -0.20 8.29 -4.62
C HIS A 177 0.32 9.49 -3.85
N GLY A 178 -0.56 10.45 -3.58
CA GLY A 178 -0.19 11.76 -3.06
C GLY A 178 0.48 11.75 -1.68
N ASP A 179 0.15 10.75 -0.87
CA ASP A 179 0.79 10.46 0.41
C ASP A 179 2.25 9.98 0.27
N ARG A 180 2.71 9.73 -0.96
CA ARG A 180 4.10 9.39 -1.29
C ARG A 180 4.84 10.52 -1.99
N TYR A 181 4.22 11.16 -2.98
CA TYR A 181 4.96 12.02 -3.91
C TYR A 181 4.65 13.52 -3.82
N PHE A 182 3.61 13.98 -3.13
CA PHE A 182 3.28 15.42 -3.17
C PHE A 182 4.41 16.31 -2.62
N GLY A 183 5.19 15.82 -1.66
CA GLY A 183 6.38 16.52 -1.17
C GLY A 183 7.53 16.64 -2.18
N SER A 184 7.55 15.82 -3.22
CA SER A 184 8.70 15.67 -4.12
C SER A 184 9.01 16.93 -4.93
N ARG A 185 7.99 17.70 -5.35
CA ARG A 185 8.22 18.95 -6.08
C ARG A 185 8.94 19.99 -5.22
N TYR A 186 8.53 20.12 -3.96
CA TYR A 186 9.21 20.97 -2.98
C TYR A 186 10.68 20.56 -2.80
N ILE A 187 10.95 19.25 -2.64
CA ILE A 187 12.31 18.73 -2.44
C ILE A 187 13.16 18.95 -3.70
N GLN A 188 12.61 18.70 -4.88
CA GLN A 188 13.28 18.91 -6.17
C GLN A 188 13.65 20.39 -6.37
N ASP A 189 12.70 21.31 -6.15
CA ASP A 189 12.94 22.75 -6.35
C ASP A 189 13.85 23.35 -5.26
N THR A 190 13.81 22.83 -4.03
CA THR A 190 14.59 23.37 -2.90
C THR A 190 16.01 22.83 -2.84
N TYR A 191 16.20 21.54 -3.12
CA TYR A 191 17.48 20.83 -2.92
C TYR A 191 18.13 20.35 -4.21
N GLY A 192 17.45 20.46 -5.36
CA GLY A 192 17.94 19.93 -6.62
C GLY A 192 18.05 18.40 -6.63
N ALA A 193 17.29 17.72 -5.76
CA ALA A 193 17.32 16.27 -5.66
C ALA A 193 16.71 15.61 -6.91
N HIS A 194 17.31 14.51 -7.34
CA HIS A 194 16.77 13.70 -8.42
C HIS A 194 15.58 12.87 -7.95
N ILE A 195 14.50 12.84 -8.73
CA ILE A 195 13.30 12.08 -8.42
C ILE A 195 13.30 10.78 -9.24
N ILE A 196 13.26 9.64 -8.55
CA ILE A 196 13.26 8.31 -9.13
C ILE A 196 11.87 7.69 -8.94
N MET A 197 11.23 7.35 -10.06
CA MET A 197 9.94 6.65 -10.09
C MET A 197 9.90 5.75 -11.33
N SER A 198 9.04 4.74 -11.36
CA SER A 198 8.94 3.86 -12.53
C SER A 198 8.28 4.59 -13.70
N GLU A 199 8.52 4.10 -14.92
CA GLU A 199 7.94 4.71 -16.11
C GLU A 199 6.40 4.73 -16.05
N LYS A 200 5.79 3.62 -15.62
CA LYS A 200 4.34 3.48 -15.54
C LYS A 200 3.71 4.48 -14.57
N ASP A 201 4.38 4.79 -13.46
CA ASP A 201 3.88 5.76 -12.50
C ASP A 201 4.18 7.20 -12.94
N TRP A 202 5.26 7.45 -13.70
CA TRP A 202 5.44 8.72 -14.41
C TRP A 202 4.27 8.98 -15.38
N ASP A 203 3.82 7.95 -16.10
CA ASP A 203 2.65 8.04 -16.98
C ASP A 203 1.33 8.26 -16.23
N VAL A 204 1.23 7.78 -14.97
CA VAL A 204 0.10 8.11 -14.11
C VAL A 204 0.11 9.59 -13.75
N LEU A 205 1.24 10.11 -13.27
CA LEU A 205 1.37 11.53 -12.90
C LEU A 205 1.10 12.47 -14.10
N ALA A 206 1.57 12.10 -15.29
CA ALA A 206 1.37 12.88 -16.50
C ALA A 206 -0.11 12.98 -16.92
N ARG A 207 -0.92 11.95 -16.63
CA ARG A 207 -2.34 11.87 -17.00
C ARG A 207 -3.30 12.27 -15.87
N SER A 208 -2.82 12.37 -14.64
CA SER A 208 -3.67 12.67 -13.50
C SER A 208 -4.22 14.09 -13.52
N ASP A 209 -5.40 14.28 -12.93
CA ASP A 209 -6.02 15.60 -12.72
C ASP A 209 -5.51 16.34 -11.49
N GLU A 210 -4.46 15.81 -10.83
CA GLU A 210 -3.79 16.47 -9.72
C GLU A 210 -3.19 17.82 -10.16
N PRO A 211 -3.15 18.83 -9.26
CA PRO A 211 -2.55 20.12 -9.55
C PRO A 211 -1.08 20.00 -10.01
N ASN A 212 -0.72 20.69 -11.10
CA ASN A 212 0.63 20.61 -11.67
C ASN A 212 1.71 21.22 -10.78
N GLU A 213 1.32 22.07 -9.82
CA GLU A 213 2.21 22.75 -8.89
C GLU A 213 2.81 21.79 -7.84
N ILE A 214 2.14 20.66 -7.54
CA ILE A 214 2.65 19.62 -6.62
C ILE A 214 3.31 18.45 -7.35
N LYS A 215 3.14 18.34 -8.67
CA LYS A 215 3.79 17.28 -9.45
C LYS A 215 5.29 17.58 -9.60
N PRO A 216 6.18 16.62 -9.28
CA PRO A 216 7.59 16.73 -9.61
C PRO A 216 7.77 16.75 -11.13
N LYS A 217 8.86 17.37 -11.59
CA LYS A 217 9.27 17.24 -12.98
C LYS A 217 9.77 15.81 -13.20
N LYS A 218 9.34 15.18 -14.30
CA LYS A 218 9.85 13.87 -14.72
C LYS A 218 11.36 13.92 -14.82
N ASP A 219 12.01 12.93 -14.22
CA ASP A 219 13.46 12.86 -14.09
C ASP A 219 13.93 11.42 -14.32
N MET A 220 14.30 10.68 -13.27
CA MET A 220 14.87 9.35 -13.42
C MET A 220 13.79 8.27 -13.48
N VAL A 221 13.99 7.31 -14.38
CA VAL A 221 13.10 6.16 -14.59
C VAL A 221 13.69 4.93 -13.92
N ALA A 222 12.98 4.39 -12.93
CA ALA A 222 13.37 3.16 -12.27
C ALA A 222 13.11 1.94 -13.15
N THR A 223 14.08 1.03 -13.21
CA THR A 223 13.92 -0.29 -13.83
C THR A 223 13.97 -1.40 -12.77
N ASP A 224 13.44 -2.57 -13.10
CA ASP A 224 13.47 -3.70 -12.19
C ASP A 224 14.91 -4.18 -11.92
N GLY A 225 15.27 -4.33 -10.64
CA GLY A 225 16.63 -4.65 -10.19
C GLY A 225 17.61 -3.47 -10.26
N MET A 226 17.15 -2.25 -10.53
CA MET A 226 18.01 -1.06 -10.61
C MET A 226 18.74 -0.84 -9.29
N LYS A 227 20.04 -0.53 -9.38
CA LYS A 227 20.87 -0.15 -8.23
C LYS A 227 21.02 1.37 -8.19
N VAL A 228 20.77 1.95 -7.02
CA VAL A 228 21.02 3.37 -6.74
C VAL A 228 22.15 3.44 -5.73
N THR A 229 23.34 3.82 -6.21
CA THR A 229 24.54 3.97 -5.39
C THR A 229 24.80 5.44 -5.09
N LEU A 230 24.93 5.77 -3.81
CA LEU A 230 25.40 7.06 -3.33
C LEU A 230 26.46 6.82 -2.25
N GLY A 231 27.69 7.26 -2.53
CA GLY A 231 28.82 7.02 -1.64
C GLY A 231 29.05 5.53 -1.37
N ASP A 232 29.03 5.16 -0.09
CA ASP A 232 29.27 3.81 0.43
C ASP A 232 28.02 2.91 0.47
N THR A 233 26.87 3.40 0.01
CA THR A 233 25.58 2.73 0.16
C THR A 233 24.93 2.49 -1.20
N THR A 234 24.37 1.29 -1.40
CA THR A 234 23.64 0.92 -2.63
C THR A 234 22.27 0.33 -2.29
N LEU A 235 21.22 1.04 -2.67
CA LEU A 235 19.84 0.54 -2.60
C LEU A 235 19.51 -0.23 -3.89
N THR A 236 18.59 -1.19 -3.81
CA THR A 236 18.11 -1.93 -5.00
C THR A 236 16.59 -1.82 -5.11
N LEU A 237 16.13 -1.41 -6.28
CA LEU A 237 14.73 -1.13 -6.62
C LEU A 237 14.14 -2.30 -7.40
N TYR A 238 12.92 -2.72 -7.08
CA TYR A 238 12.21 -3.77 -7.79
C TYR A 238 10.81 -3.32 -8.14
N LEU A 239 10.40 -3.55 -9.38
CA LEU A 239 9.03 -3.25 -9.80
C LEU A 239 8.10 -4.30 -9.20
N THR A 240 7.08 -3.83 -8.48
CA THR A 240 6.11 -4.64 -7.72
C THR A 240 4.68 -4.15 -7.99
N PRO A 241 4.23 -4.15 -9.26
CA PRO A 241 2.93 -3.61 -9.66
C PRO A 241 1.76 -4.33 -8.98
N GLY A 242 0.68 -3.58 -8.75
CA GLY A 242 -0.59 -4.10 -8.22
C GLY A 242 -1.36 -3.04 -7.45
N HIS A 243 -0.70 -2.36 -6.51
CA HIS A 243 -1.25 -1.16 -5.86
C HIS A 243 -1.42 -0.02 -6.86
N THR A 244 -0.34 0.26 -7.59
CA THR A 244 -0.35 1.08 -8.80
C THR A 244 0.33 0.29 -9.92
N PRO A 245 0.22 0.70 -11.20
CA PRO A 245 0.88 0.00 -12.31
C PRO A 245 2.40 0.02 -12.22
N GLY A 246 2.98 0.98 -11.49
CA GLY A 246 4.41 1.24 -11.42
C GLY A 246 5.02 1.18 -10.03
N THR A 247 4.34 0.57 -9.05
CA THR A 247 4.84 0.44 -7.67
C THR A 247 6.27 -0.14 -7.62
N ILE A 248 7.08 0.40 -6.71
CA ILE A 248 8.47 0.03 -6.44
C ILE A 248 8.62 -0.43 -4.99
N SER A 249 9.20 -1.62 -4.81
CA SER A 249 9.70 -2.10 -3.52
C SER A 249 11.22 -1.97 -3.47
N THR A 250 11.79 -1.65 -2.31
CA THR A 250 13.20 -1.26 -2.18
C THR A 250 13.93 -2.10 -1.12
N LEU A 251 15.15 -2.53 -1.43
CA LEU A 251 16.09 -3.10 -0.45
C LEU A 251 17.12 -2.04 -0.02
N VAL A 252 17.33 -1.92 1.28
CA VAL A 252 18.13 -0.87 1.92
C VAL A 252 19.18 -1.50 2.83
N PRO A 253 20.49 -1.29 2.59
CA PRO A 253 21.53 -1.67 3.55
C PRO A 253 21.45 -0.82 4.82
N LEU A 254 21.44 -1.49 5.97
CA LEU A 254 21.30 -0.87 7.29
C LEU A 254 22.47 -1.23 8.19
N LYS A 255 22.85 -0.31 9.08
CA LYS A 255 23.97 -0.46 10.02
C LYS A 255 23.48 -0.25 11.45
N ASP A 256 23.82 -1.18 12.35
CA ASP A 256 23.55 -1.07 13.78
C ASP A 256 24.84 -1.39 14.55
N GLY A 257 25.68 -0.37 14.77
CA GLY A 257 27.04 -0.55 15.22
C GLY A 257 27.85 -1.42 14.26
N ASN A 258 28.28 -2.59 14.72
CA ASN A 258 29.02 -3.55 13.91
C ASN A 258 28.11 -4.52 13.14
N GLU A 259 26.81 -4.54 13.44
CA GLU A 259 25.83 -5.41 12.77
C GLU A 259 25.35 -4.78 11.47
N LYS A 260 25.13 -5.64 10.46
CA LYS A 260 24.61 -5.26 9.15
C LYS A 260 23.28 -5.95 8.93
N HIS A 261 22.29 -5.18 8.52
CA HIS A 261 20.94 -5.64 8.22
C HIS A 261 20.56 -5.25 6.80
N ILE A 262 19.52 -5.88 6.28
CA ILE A 262 18.89 -5.47 5.02
C ILE A 262 17.43 -5.15 5.30
N GLY A 263 17.09 -3.87 5.19
CA GLY A 263 15.73 -3.37 5.21
C GLY A 263 15.00 -3.65 3.91
N ALA A 264 13.72 -4.01 3.99
CA ALA A 264 12.84 -4.17 2.86
C ALA A 264 11.64 -3.24 3.00
N VAL A 265 11.45 -2.37 2.00
CA VAL A 265 10.28 -1.51 1.85
C VAL A 265 9.32 -2.19 0.87
N TRP A 266 8.10 -2.49 1.31
CA TRP A 266 7.03 -2.93 0.43
C TRP A 266 6.27 -1.72 -0.10
N GLY A 267 6.21 -1.59 -1.43
CA GLY A 267 5.89 -0.33 -2.08
C GLY A 267 4.44 0.10 -2.12
N GLY A 268 3.44 -0.71 -1.72
CA GLY A 268 2.04 -0.30 -1.83
C GLY A 268 1.05 -1.24 -1.16
N ILE A 269 0.05 -0.68 -0.46
CA ILE A 269 -0.95 -1.44 0.31
C ILE A 269 -2.33 -1.34 -0.33
N ASN A 270 -2.97 -2.50 -0.50
CA ASN A 270 -4.19 -2.74 -1.26
C ASN A 270 -4.03 -2.48 -2.77
N PRO A 271 -4.80 -3.12 -3.66
CA PRO A 271 -4.85 -2.75 -5.06
C PRO A 271 -5.76 -1.53 -5.28
N SER A 272 -5.49 -0.74 -6.31
CA SER A 272 -6.38 0.33 -6.81
C SER A 272 -6.61 0.17 -8.31
N LEU A 273 -7.85 0.32 -8.76
CA LEU A 273 -8.21 0.30 -10.19
C LEU A 273 -8.15 1.67 -10.84
N ILE A 274 -8.38 2.72 -10.08
CA ILE A 274 -8.42 4.09 -10.58
C ILE A 274 -8.10 5.06 -9.46
N ARG A 275 -7.31 6.08 -9.78
CA ARG A 275 -7.16 7.27 -8.93
C ARG A 275 -6.82 8.47 -9.77
N TYR A 276 -7.24 9.65 -9.33
CA TYR A 276 -6.92 10.91 -10.00
C TYR A 276 -7.34 10.92 -11.48
N ARG A 277 -8.50 10.33 -11.77
CA ARG A 277 -9.01 10.09 -13.14
C ARG A 277 -8.16 9.19 -14.03
N VAL A 278 -7.14 8.54 -13.48
CA VAL A 278 -6.27 7.61 -14.20
C VAL A 278 -6.65 6.18 -13.87
N LYS A 279 -7.17 5.46 -14.86
CA LYS A 279 -7.37 4.01 -14.76
C LYS A 279 -6.00 3.31 -14.71
N TYR A 280 -5.80 2.50 -13.68
CA TYR A 280 -4.57 1.74 -13.40
C TYR A 280 -4.61 0.34 -14.02
N PHE A 281 -5.70 -0.37 -13.82
CA PHE A 281 -5.92 -1.74 -14.31
C PHE A 281 -7.31 -1.86 -14.94
N ALA A 282 -7.51 -2.83 -15.81
CA ALA A 282 -8.78 -3.10 -16.47
C ALA A 282 -9.89 -3.42 -15.46
N ASP A 283 -9.57 -4.27 -14.49
CA ASP A 283 -10.46 -4.81 -13.48
C ASP A 283 -9.70 -5.34 -12.24
N TRP A 284 -10.46 -5.78 -11.22
CA TRP A 284 -9.92 -6.36 -9.98
C TRP A 284 -9.08 -7.62 -10.21
N PRO A 285 -9.51 -8.60 -11.03
CA PRO A 285 -8.67 -9.77 -11.32
C PRO A 285 -7.27 -9.43 -11.84
N GLU A 286 -7.15 -8.49 -12.79
CA GLU A 286 -5.84 -8.06 -13.30
C GLU A 286 -4.96 -7.47 -12.18
N SER A 287 -5.52 -6.53 -11.41
CA SER A 287 -4.79 -5.85 -10.33
C SER A 287 -4.36 -6.81 -9.22
N LEU A 288 -5.26 -7.68 -8.76
CA LEU A 288 -4.99 -8.64 -7.70
C LEU A 288 -4.00 -9.73 -8.12
N LYS A 289 -4.07 -10.23 -9.36
CA LYS A 289 -3.07 -11.18 -9.91
C LYS A 289 -1.69 -10.54 -9.95
N SER A 290 -1.62 -9.28 -10.42
CA SER A 290 -0.37 -8.52 -10.41
C SER A 290 0.18 -8.35 -9.00
N TRP A 291 -0.67 -7.97 -8.04
CA TRP A 291 -0.24 -7.70 -6.67
C TRP A 291 0.20 -8.96 -5.92
N SER A 292 -0.54 -10.07 -6.05
CA SER A 292 -0.17 -11.37 -5.49
C SER A 292 1.18 -11.87 -6.05
N ALA A 293 1.36 -11.81 -7.38
CA ALA A 293 2.62 -12.18 -8.02
C ALA A 293 3.79 -11.31 -7.55
N SER A 294 3.57 -10.00 -7.42
CA SER A 294 4.56 -9.05 -6.89
C SER A 294 4.95 -9.37 -5.44
N ALA A 295 3.99 -9.71 -4.58
CA ALA A 295 4.27 -10.05 -3.19
C ALA A 295 5.09 -11.34 -3.08
N ALA A 296 4.69 -12.40 -3.79
CA ALA A 296 5.43 -13.67 -3.81
C ALA A 296 6.86 -13.51 -4.36
N ARG A 297 7.00 -12.73 -5.46
CA ARG A 297 8.30 -12.42 -6.06
C ARG A 297 9.18 -11.63 -5.11
N PHE A 298 8.67 -10.55 -4.53
CA PHE A 298 9.46 -9.69 -3.65
C PHE A 298 9.83 -10.40 -2.35
N GLN A 299 8.97 -11.26 -1.81
CA GLN A 299 9.31 -12.12 -0.66
C GLN A 299 10.52 -13.01 -0.97
N THR A 300 10.57 -13.62 -2.15
CA THR A 300 11.71 -14.42 -2.60
C THR A 300 12.98 -13.58 -2.75
N ILE A 301 12.87 -12.38 -3.33
CA ILE A 301 13.98 -11.44 -3.50
C ILE A 301 14.54 -10.99 -2.15
N ALA A 302 13.67 -10.56 -1.24
CA ALA A 302 14.02 -10.11 0.11
C ALA A 302 14.70 -11.25 0.90
N ALA A 303 14.14 -12.46 0.85
CA ALA A 303 14.74 -13.63 1.49
C ALA A 303 16.13 -13.96 0.93
N LYS A 304 16.31 -13.92 -0.40
CA LYS A 304 17.60 -14.16 -1.06
C LYS A 304 18.65 -13.09 -0.71
N ALA A 305 18.22 -11.85 -0.53
CA ALA A 305 19.09 -10.76 -0.11
C ALA A 305 19.44 -10.80 1.40
N GLY A 306 18.81 -11.69 2.17
CA GLY A 306 19.00 -11.73 3.61
C GLY A 306 18.27 -10.62 4.36
N ALA A 307 17.19 -10.07 3.78
CA ALA A 307 16.38 -9.06 4.44
C ALA A 307 15.75 -9.59 5.74
N ASP A 308 15.86 -8.78 6.78
CA ASP A 308 15.47 -9.09 8.14
C ASP A 308 14.77 -7.92 8.84
N THR A 309 14.64 -6.77 8.19
CA THR A 309 13.92 -5.61 8.71
C THR A 309 12.84 -5.20 7.71
N TYR A 310 11.60 -5.07 8.18
CA TYR A 310 10.56 -4.41 7.40
C TYR A 310 10.61 -2.90 7.66
N LEU A 311 10.66 -2.12 6.59
CA LEU A 311 10.61 -0.66 6.62
C LEU A 311 9.27 -0.24 6.02
N THR A 312 8.25 -0.11 6.86
CA THR A 312 6.90 0.18 6.39
C THR A 312 6.78 1.57 5.75
N ILE A 313 5.94 1.70 4.73
CA ILE A 313 5.49 2.98 4.18
C ILE A 313 4.32 3.57 4.98
N HIS A 314 3.66 2.76 5.81
CA HIS A 314 2.57 3.17 6.68
C HIS A 314 2.82 2.63 8.10
N PRO A 315 3.21 3.47 9.07
CA PRO A 315 3.66 3.05 10.41
C PRO A 315 2.66 2.18 11.18
N PHE A 316 1.39 2.29 10.83
CA PHE A 316 0.30 1.62 11.51
C PHE A 316 0.26 0.10 11.27
N TYR A 317 0.74 -0.40 10.12
CA TYR A 317 0.55 -1.82 9.78
C TYR A 317 1.48 -2.79 10.52
N ASP A 318 2.55 -2.30 11.15
CA ASP A 318 3.55 -3.13 11.82
C ASP A 318 4.03 -2.54 13.15
N ASN A 319 3.27 -1.62 13.74
CA ASN A 319 3.62 -0.91 14.98
C ASN A 319 4.99 -0.21 14.92
N ALA A 320 5.33 0.38 13.77
CA ALA A 320 6.64 0.99 13.57
C ALA A 320 6.93 2.11 14.57
N LEU A 321 5.92 2.92 14.93
CA LEU A 321 6.13 4.04 15.87
C LEU A 321 6.43 3.55 17.27
N GLU A 322 5.75 2.50 17.73
CA GLU A 322 6.01 1.84 19.00
C GLU A 322 7.42 1.23 19.00
N LYS A 323 7.81 0.54 17.91
CA LYS A 323 9.16 -0.03 17.75
C LYS A 323 10.24 1.06 17.74
N ILE A 324 10.00 2.17 17.04
CA ILE A 324 10.90 3.32 16.99
C ILE A 324 11.02 3.98 18.36
N HIS A 325 9.90 4.13 19.09
CA HIS A 325 9.91 4.70 20.44
C HIS A 325 10.79 3.87 21.40
N LEU A 326 10.75 2.54 21.29
CA LEU A 326 11.58 1.65 22.13
C LEU A 326 13.10 1.85 21.92
N LEU A 327 13.54 2.38 20.77
CA LEU A 327 14.97 2.62 20.52
C LEU A 327 15.58 3.59 21.53
N GLN A 328 14.78 4.52 22.06
CA GLN A 328 15.21 5.50 23.07
C GLN A 328 15.60 4.83 24.41
N TYR A 329 15.12 3.61 24.64
CA TYR A 329 15.32 2.83 25.86
C TYR A 329 16.17 1.57 25.62
N ARG A 330 16.59 1.34 24.37
CA ARG A 330 17.37 0.16 23.99
C ARG A 330 18.74 0.21 24.66
N LYS A 331 19.07 -0.83 25.44
CA LYS A 331 20.39 -0.97 26.06
C LYS A 331 21.41 -1.50 25.04
N PRO A 332 22.71 -1.16 25.17
CA PRO A 332 23.76 -1.75 24.34
C PRO A 332 23.66 -3.30 24.32
N GLY A 333 23.76 -3.88 23.13
CA GLY A 333 23.67 -5.34 22.92
C GLY A 333 22.27 -5.94 23.00
N SER A 334 21.22 -5.15 23.28
CA SER A 334 19.84 -5.64 23.19
C SER A 334 19.40 -5.77 21.72
N PRO A 335 18.51 -6.72 21.37
CA PRO A 335 17.97 -6.82 20.01
C PRO A 335 17.38 -5.51 19.50
N HIS A 336 17.51 -5.26 18.20
CA HIS A 336 16.92 -4.09 17.57
C HIS A 336 15.40 -4.32 17.35
N PRO A 337 14.49 -3.47 17.85
CA PRO A 337 13.04 -3.70 17.81
C PRO A 337 12.39 -3.83 16.41
N LEU A 338 13.09 -3.38 15.35
CA LEU A 338 12.64 -3.45 13.96
C LEU A 338 13.25 -4.65 13.21
N VAL A 339 14.27 -5.31 13.78
CA VAL A 339 14.90 -6.50 13.17
C VAL A 339 14.07 -7.73 13.52
N SER A 340 13.32 -8.21 12.54
CA SER A 340 12.56 -9.47 12.59
C SER A 340 12.29 -9.97 11.18
N LYS A 341 13.10 -10.94 10.74
CA LYS A 341 12.92 -11.66 9.46
C LYS A 341 11.56 -12.32 9.37
N ASP A 342 11.08 -12.87 10.49
CA ASP A 342 9.76 -13.50 10.56
C ASP A 342 8.63 -12.46 10.36
N ASN A 343 8.71 -11.28 10.98
CA ASN A 343 7.73 -10.22 10.78
C ASN A 343 7.65 -9.77 9.31
N LEU A 344 8.80 -9.54 8.67
CA LEU A 344 8.88 -9.20 7.24
C LEU A 344 8.23 -10.28 6.37
N ASN A 345 8.56 -11.56 6.61
CA ASN A 345 8.00 -12.66 5.84
C ASN A 345 6.48 -12.75 6.01
N ARG A 346 5.97 -12.64 7.24
CA ARG A 346 4.53 -12.69 7.53
C ARG A 346 3.77 -11.53 6.90
N PHE A 347 4.34 -10.33 6.91
CA PHE A 347 3.76 -9.15 6.26
C PHE A 347 3.47 -9.42 4.78
N LEU A 348 4.46 -9.94 4.04
CA LEU A 348 4.31 -10.26 2.62
C LEU A 348 3.40 -11.48 2.38
N THR A 349 3.40 -12.46 3.29
CA THR A 349 2.45 -13.58 3.26
C THR A 349 1.01 -13.09 3.38
N ILE A 350 0.70 -12.17 4.29
CA ILE A 350 -0.64 -11.61 4.46
C ILE A 350 -1.08 -10.93 3.17
N ILE A 351 -0.23 -10.09 2.56
CA ILE A 351 -0.55 -9.42 1.29
C ILE A 351 -0.90 -10.43 0.21
N LYS A 352 -0.04 -11.43 -0.01
CA LYS A 352 -0.25 -12.46 -1.02
C LYS A 352 -1.54 -13.24 -0.77
N GLU A 353 -1.69 -13.81 0.41
CA GLU A 353 -2.82 -14.68 0.74
C GLU A 353 -4.14 -13.90 0.76
N CYS A 354 -4.17 -12.66 1.26
CA CYS A 354 -5.37 -11.83 1.17
C CYS A 354 -5.73 -11.47 -0.29
N SER A 355 -4.73 -11.26 -1.17
CA SER A 355 -4.97 -11.02 -2.60
C SER A 355 -5.58 -12.25 -3.27
N ASP A 356 -5.04 -13.43 -2.99
CA ASP A 356 -5.54 -14.70 -3.52
C ASP A 356 -6.94 -15.03 -2.98
N ALA A 357 -7.21 -14.70 -1.71
CA ALA A 357 -8.55 -14.81 -1.13
C ALA A 357 -9.56 -13.93 -1.89
N GLN A 358 -9.18 -12.70 -2.23
CA GLN A 358 -10.03 -11.80 -3.01
C GLN A 358 -10.25 -12.30 -4.44
N LEU A 359 -9.21 -12.85 -5.10
CA LEU A 359 -9.35 -13.47 -6.42
C LEU A 359 -10.33 -14.64 -6.40
N ALA A 360 -10.15 -15.56 -5.44
CA ALA A 360 -11.04 -16.69 -5.25
C ALA A 360 -12.49 -16.27 -4.97
N ARG A 361 -12.74 -15.02 -4.53
CA ARG A 361 -14.08 -14.48 -4.35
C ARG A 361 -14.76 -13.97 -5.61
N ILE A 362 -13.99 -13.48 -6.57
CA ILE A 362 -14.53 -12.70 -7.69
C ILE A 362 -14.44 -13.42 -9.04
N GLU A 363 -13.69 -14.53 -9.12
CA GLU A 363 -13.51 -15.30 -10.37
C GLU A 363 -14.49 -16.47 -10.55
N ASP A 364 -15.57 -16.53 -9.75
CA ASP A 364 -16.59 -17.59 -9.77
C ASP A 364 -17.83 -17.29 -10.62
#